data_AF-A0A7W5FIA0-F1
#
_entry.id   AF-A0A7W5FIA0-F1
#
_cell.length_a   1.000
_cell.length_b   1.000
_cell.length_c   1.000
_cell.angle_alpha   90.00
_cell.angle_beta   90.00
_cell.angle_gamma   90.00
#
_symmetry.space_group_name_H-M   'P 1'
#
loop_
_entity.id
_entity.type
_entity.pdbx_description
1 polymer ?
#
loop_
_entity_poly.entity_id
_entity_poly.type
_entity_poly.pdbx_seq_one_letter_code
_entity_poly.pdbx_strand_id
1 'polypeptide(L)' 'MAKIYRVRPASAGGPCAVRHPEHGEFTVPNPAQQFTADDPLVRAYPWLFVVDSETADEPPVEAATRRPGEQRGRLSRG' A
#
# COMPACT_ATOMS: atom_id res chain seq x y z
N MET A 1 -17.47 -0.62 -7.88
CA MET A 1 -16.62 -1.66 -8.51
C MET A 1 -15.65 -2.18 -7.46
N ALA A 2 -15.47 -3.50 -7.37
CA ALA A 2 -14.52 -4.09 -6.43
C ALA A 2 -13.09 -3.86 -6.94
N LYS A 3 -12.20 -3.34 -6.06
CA LYS A 3 -10.79 -3.16 -6.39
C LYS A 3 -10.07 -4.51 -6.31
N ILE A 4 -9.42 -4.89 -7.39
CA ILE A 4 -8.57 -6.08 -7.44
C ILE A 4 -7.12 -5.69 -7.20
N TYR A 5 -6.43 -6.46 -6.37
CA TYR A 5 -5.04 -6.28 -6.00
C TYR A 5 -4.20 -7.45 -6.51
N ARG A 6 -2.97 -7.18 -6.94
CA ARG A 6 -1.95 -8.17 -7.30
C ARG A 6 -0.67 -7.91 -6.52
N VAL A 7 0.15 -8.93 -6.33
CA VAL A 7 1.43 -8.80 -5.62
C VAL A 7 2.41 -8.04 -6.51
N ARG A 8 3.16 -7.11 -5.92
CA ARG A 8 4.22 -6.39 -6.64
C ARG A 8 5.25 -7.37 -7.21
N PRO A 9 5.62 -7.25 -8.49
CA PRO A 9 6.72 -8.03 -9.03
C PRO A 9 8.00 -7.63 -8.30
N ALA A 10 8.67 -8.60 -7.68
CA ALA A 10 9.94 -8.37 -6.99
C ALA A 10 10.99 -7.93 -8.00
N SER A 11 11.29 -6.63 -8.06
CA SER A 11 12.11 -6.05 -9.13
C SER A 11 13.60 -6.41 -9.02
N ALA A 12 14.05 -7.03 -7.92
CA ALA A 12 15.43 -7.51 -7.77
C ALA A 12 15.64 -8.51 -6.61
N GLY A 13 14.59 -8.96 -5.90
CA GLY A 13 14.75 -9.50 -4.54
C GLY A 13 13.80 -10.62 -4.14
N GLY A 14 13.47 -11.53 -5.07
CA GLY A 14 12.76 -12.78 -4.78
C GLY A 14 11.34 -12.62 -4.17
N PRO A 15 10.60 -13.72 -4.02
CA PRO A 15 9.31 -13.69 -3.35
C PRO A 15 9.46 -13.32 -1.87
N CYS A 16 8.71 -12.31 -1.41
CA CYS A 16 8.67 -11.95 0.00
C CYS A 16 7.63 -12.84 0.72
N ALA A 17 8.09 -13.74 1.58
CA ALA A 17 7.21 -14.52 2.46
C ALA A 17 6.69 -13.62 3.58
N VAL A 18 5.38 -13.61 3.79
CA VAL A 18 4.70 -12.89 4.87
C VAL A 18 3.96 -13.85 5.77
N ARG A 19 3.69 -13.45 7.01
CA ARG A 19 2.93 -14.26 7.95
C ARG A 19 1.44 -13.98 7.79
N HIS A 20 0.63 -15.01 7.52
CA HIS A 20 -0.82 -14.84 7.40
C HIS A 20 -1.39 -14.34 8.73
N PRO A 21 -2.11 -13.21 8.77
CA PRO A 21 -2.53 -12.60 10.04
C PRO A 21 -3.59 -13.43 10.77
N GLU A 22 -4.37 -14.24 10.06
CA GLU A 22 -5.42 -15.08 10.66
C GLU A 22 -4.92 -16.44 11.17
N HIS A 23 -4.06 -17.12 10.41
CA HIS A 23 -3.61 -18.48 10.71
C HIS A 23 -2.20 -18.53 11.30
N GLY A 24 -1.44 -17.44 11.17
CA GLY A 24 -0.08 -17.33 11.70
C GLY A 24 0.98 -18.10 10.91
N GLU A 25 0.62 -18.74 9.80
CA GLU A 25 1.53 -19.49 8.91
C GLU A 25 2.27 -18.56 7.95
N PHE A 26 3.47 -18.94 7.51
CA PHE A 26 4.18 -18.21 6.47
C PHE A 26 3.62 -18.57 5.09
N THR A 27 3.26 -17.56 4.31
CA THR A 27 2.77 -17.70 2.94
C THR A 27 3.57 -16.81 2.01
N VAL A 28 3.70 -17.25 0.76
CA VAL A 28 4.28 -16.49 -0.33
C VAL A 28 3.15 -16.12 -1.28
N PRO A 29 2.65 -14.87 -1.25
CA PRO A 29 1.59 -14.44 -2.15
C PRO A 29 2.02 -14.58 -3.61
N ASN A 30 1.22 -15.31 -4.39
CA ASN A 30 1.52 -15.55 -5.79
C ASN A 30 1.17 -14.28 -6.61
N PRO A 31 2.11 -13.69 -7.38
CA PRO A 31 1.84 -12.52 -8.21
C PRO A 31 0.82 -12.77 -9.34
N ALA A 32 0.60 -14.02 -9.74
CA ALA A 32 -0.45 -14.38 -10.69
C ALA A 32 -1.85 -14.47 -10.03
N GLN A 33 -1.91 -14.49 -8.70
CA GLN A 33 -3.17 -14.54 -7.96
C GLN A 33 -3.75 -13.12 -7.78
N GLN A 34 -5.08 -13.04 -7.87
CA GLN A 34 -5.84 -11.82 -7.63
C GLN A 34 -6.37 -11.83 -6.19
N PHE A 35 -6.28 -10.67 -5.54
CA PHE A 35 -6.71 -10.45 -4.16
C PHE A 35 -7.75 -9.33 -4.13
N THR A 36 -8.60 -9.32 -3.10
CA THR A 36 -9.61 -8.27 -2.90
C THR A 36 -9.18 -7.27 -1.83
N ALA A 37 -9.83 -6.11 -1.78
CA ALA A 37 -9.57 -5.11 -0.74
C ALA A 37 -9.82 -5.62 0.69
N ASP A 38 -10.71 -6.61 0.85
CA ASP A 38 -11.05 -7.17 2.16
C ASP A 38 -10.13 -8.32 2.57
N ASP A 39 -9.25 -8.78 1.66
CA ASP A 39 -8.34 -9.87 1.94
C ASP A 39 -7.41 -9.53 3.12
N PRO A 40 -7.28 -10.43 4.11
CA PRO A 40 -6.48 -10.20 5.31
C PRO A 40 -5.02 -9.85 4.98
N LEU A 41 -4.46 -10.42 3.91
CA LEU A 41 -3.09 -10.13 3.48
C LEU A 41 -2.98 -8.71 2.92
N VAL A 42 -3.97 -8.26 2.14
CA VAL A 42 -4.00 -6.90 1.57
C VAL A 42 -4.14 -5.86 2.67
N ARG A 43 -4.97 -6.13 3.69
CA ARG A 43 -5.16 -5.23 4.84
C ARG A 43 -3.93 -5.16 5.74
N ALA A 44 -3.25 -6.28 5.98
CA ALA A 44 -2.06 -6.35 6.84
C ALA A 44 -0.78 -5.84 6.15
N TYR A 45 -0.64 -6.10 4.84
CA TYR A 45 0.58 -5.82 4.08
C TYR A 45 0.30 -4.99 2.81
N PRO A 46 -0.29 -3.79 2.91
CA PRO A 46 -0.71 -3.01 1.75
C PRO A 46 0.44 -2.61 0.81
N TRP A 47 1.67 -2.54 1.34
CA TRP A 47 2.89 -2.26 0.56
C TRP A 47 3.30 -3.40 -0.39
N LEU A 48 2.83 -4.62 -0.13
CA LEU A 48 3.13 -5.80 -0.94
C LEU A 48 2.25 -5.89 -2.19
N PHE A 49 1.13 -5.19 -2.20
CA PHE A 49 0.13 -5.25 -3.25
C PHE A 49 0.09 -3.97 -4.10
N VAL A 50 -0.37 -4.12 -5.33
CA VAL A 50 -0.70 -3.04 -6.28
C VAL A 50 -2.11 -3.25 -6.77
N VAL A 51 -2.83 -2.16 -6.99
CA VAL A 51 -4.15 -2.21 -7.62
C VAL A 51 -3.95 -2.61 -9.07
N ASP A 52 -4.71 -3.60 -9.53
CA ASP A 52 -4.72 -3.99 -10.93
C ASP A 52 -5.52 -2.92 -11.71
N SER A 53 -4.79 -2.05 -12.43
CA SER A 53 -5.35 -0.85 -13.05
C SER A 53 -6.40 -1.12 -14.12
N GLU A 54 -6.65 -2.37 -14.52
CA GLU A 54 -7.80 -2.73 -15.36
C GLU A 54 -9.15 -2.47 -14.66
N THR A 55 -9.16 -2.30 -13.33
CA THR A 55 -10.35 -1.90 -12.54
C THR A 55 -10.14 -0.61 -11.73
N ALA A 56 -9.02 0.09 -11.89
CA ALA A 56 -8.76 1.34 -11.19
C ALA A 56 -9.39 2.51 -11.96
N ASP A 57 -10.59 2.91 -11.54
CA ASP A 57 -11.01 4.31 -11.67
C ASP A 57 -10.01 5.12 -10.81
N GLU A 58 -9.00 5.70 -11.45
CA GLU A 58 -7.97 6.52 -10.80
C GLU A 58 -8.66 7.74 -10.15
N PRO A 59 -8.64 7.91 -8.81
CA PRO A 59 -8.88 9.24 -8.30
C PRO A 59 -7.69 10.11 -8.72
N PRO A 60 -7.92 11.32 -9.27
CA PRO A 60 -6.83 12.22 -9.60
C PRO A 60 -6.00 12.45 -8.34
N VAL A 61 -4.71 12.15 -8.42
CA VAL A 61 -3.71 12.57 -7.44
C VAL A 61 -3.58 14.09 -7.55
N GLU A 62 -4.56 14.79 -6.98
CA GLU A 62 -4.42 16.18 -6.59
C GLU A 62 -4.77 16.29 -5.10
N ALA A 63 -3.94 17.06 -4.39
CA ALA A 63 -4.06 17.44 -2.98
C ALA A 63 -3.44 16.54 -1.90
N ALA A 64 -2.18 16.14 -2.07
CA ALA A 64 -1.27 15.88 -0.93
C ALA A 64 -0.14 16.93 -0.84
N THR A 65 -0.44 18.19 -1.09
CA THR A 65 0.38 19.32 -0.62
C THR A 65 -0.51 20.35 0.06
N ARG A 66 -1.19 19.92 1.13
CA ARG A 66 -1.58 20.87 2.17
C ARG A 66 -0.33 21.11 3.01
N ARG A 67 0.28 22.28 2.89
CA ARG A 67 1.19 22.81 3.91
C ARG A 67 0.35 23.17 5.15
N PRO A 68 0.73 22.72 6.36
CA PRO A 68 0.52 23.58 7.52
C PRO A 68 1.73 23.48 8.45
N GLY A 69 2.56 24.52 8.44
CA GLY A 69 3.80 24.59 9.20
C GLY A 69 4.35 26.01 9.19
N GLU A 70 3.46 26.95 9.45
CA GLU A 70 3.70 28.34 9.80
C GLU A 70 4.86 28.41 10.79
N GLN A 71 6.06 28.76 10.32
CA GLN A 71 7.19 29.03 11.19
C GLN A 71 6.84 30.30 11.97
N ARG A 72 6.33 30.09 13.19
CA ARG A 72 6.01 31.16 14.13
C ARG A 72 7.16 32.15 14.16
N GLY A 73 6.83 33.38 13.80
CA GLY A 73 7.78 34.47 13.79
C GLY A 73 8.44 34.68 15.15
N ARG A 74 9.69 35.15 15.07
CA ARG A 74 10.31 36.11 16.00
C ARG A 74 10.16 35.80 17.48
N LEU A 75 11.23 35.27 18.07
CA LEU A 75 11.68 35.72 19.39
C LEU A 75 13.19 35.96 19.34
N SER A 76 13.53 37.22 19.06
CA SER A 76 14.77 37.83 19.54
C SER A 76 14.68 37.91 21.06
N ARG A 77 15.61 37.26 21.77
CA ARG A 77 16.10 37.68 23.09
C ARG A 77 17.30 36.83 23.50
N GLY A 78 18.39 37.50 23.81
CA GLY A 78 19.68 36.96 24.21
C GLY A 78 20.76 37.91 23.75
#